data_AF-A0A0V8HG25-F1
#
_entry.id   AF-A0A0V8HG25-F1
#
_cell.length_a   1.000
_cell.length_b   1.000
_cell.length_c   1.000
_cell.angle_alpha   90.00
_cell.angle_beta   90.00
_cell.angle_gamma   90.00
#
_symmetry.space_group_name_H-M   'P 1'
#
loop_
_entity.id
_entity.type
_entity.pdbx_description
1 polymer ?
#
loop_
_entity_poly.entity_id
_entity_poly.type
_entity_poly.pdbx_seq_one_letter_code
_entity_poly.pdbx_strand_id
1 'polypeptide(L)'
;MTKLILNILAFALVIIMNTLAVTLPLNNQSTSEISNRLDILLTPAGYVFSIWSLIYLLLGVWILRMIPKSRRELPLYQNTSGLFILSCLLNSGWILVWHYNYFLVSVFVMIGLFLTLASLYRAVKRTDPALLDMAPFSIYFGWISIAMIVNILYYFTDIGLIGEGSAGSFWSYGGLLIATVLAIVVRVSQKDWLYPLVFVWAFVGIGMKNLDAHGAFAYTAYTLAIVILLITLFYRKTRIPGRP
;
A
#
# COMPACT_ATOMS: atom_id res chain seq x y z
N MET A 1 -23.51 -0.95 17.52
CA MET A 1 -22.74 -2.16 17.89
C MET A 1 -22.40 -3.00 16.66
N THR A 2 -23.36 -3.25 15.76
CA THR A 2 -23.18 -4.03 14.52
C THR A 2 -21.93 -3.68 13.71
N LYS A 3 -21.70 -2.39 13.40
CA LYS A 3 -20.52 -1.95 12.64
C LYS A 3 -19.18 -2.31 13.28
N LEU A 4 -19.09 -2.28 14.62
CA LEU A 4 -17.87 -2.66 15.33
C LEU A 4 -17.59 -4.15 15.15
N ILE A 5 -18.63 -4.99 15.34
CA ILE A 5 -18.52 -6.44 15.18
C ILE A 5 -18.11 -6.79 13.74
N LEU A 6 -18.75 -6.17 12.75
CA LEU A 6 -18.41 -6.39 11.35
C LEU A 6 -16.97 -5.96 11.01
N ASN A 7 -16.51 -4.82 11.54
CA ASN A 7 -15.12 -4.39 11.38
C ASN A 7 -14.14 -5.40 12.01
N ILE A 8 -14.44 -5.91 13.21
CA ILE A 8 -13.62 -6.93 13.89
C ILE A 8 -13.56 -8.21 13.05
N LEU A 9 -14.71 -8.72 12.58
CA LEU A 9 -14.77 -9.93 11.78
C LEU A 9 -14.04 -9.76 10.44
N ALA A 10 -14.22 -8.63 9.77
CA ALA A 10 -13.53 -8.33 8.51
C ALA A 10 -12.01 -8.22 8.70
N PHE A 11 -11.56 -7.60 9.79
CA PHE A 11 -10.14 -7.52 10.13
C PHE A 11 -9.56 -8.89 10.51
N ALA A 12 -10.29 -9.69 11.28
CA ALA A 12 -9.88 -11.06 11.61
C ALA A 12 -9.70 -11.90 10.35
N LEU A 13 -10.60 -11.76 9.37
CA LEU A 13 -10.45 -12.42 8.06
C LEU A 13 -9.14 -12.01 7.37
N VAL A 14 -8.79 -10.72 7.34
CA VAL A 14 -7.53 -10.24 6.76
C VAL A 14 -6.33 -10.88 7.44
N ILE A 15 -6.30 -10.90 8.78
CA ILE A 15 -5.21 -11.51 9.55
C ILE A 15 -5.09 -13.00 9.24
N ILE A 16 -6.21 -13.73 9.25
CA ILE A 16 -6.24 -15.16 8.93
C ILE A 16 -5.71 -15.40 7.51
N MET A 17 -6.24 -14.71 6.50
CA MET A 17 -5.88 -14.92 5.11
C MET A 17 -4.41 -14.59 4.81
N ASN A 18 -3.88 -13.50 5.37
CA ASN A 18 -2.48 -13.14 5.18
C ASN A 18 -1.54 -14.05 5.98
N THR A 19 -1.98 -14.57 7.13
CA THR A 19 -1.21 -15.58 7.87
C THR A 19 -1.14 -16.88 7.07
N LEU A 20 -2.29 -17.36 6.57
CA LEU A 20 -2.36 -18.58 5.74
C LEU A 20 -1.48 -18.47 4.47
N ALA A 21 -1.45 -17.30 3.82
CA ALA A 21 -0.60 -17.02 2.67
C ALA A 21 0.92 -17.22 2.92
N VAL A 22 1.34 -17.28 4.19
CA VAL A 22 2.73 -17.50 4.60
C VAL A 22 2.91 -18.86 5.28
N THR A 23 2.03 -19.22 6.22
CA THR A 23 2.21 -20.41 7.09
C THR A 23 1.65 -21.69 6.48
N LEU A 24 0.65 -21.59 5.61
CA LEU A 24 -0.04 -22.74 5.04
C LEU A 24 -0.24 -22.46 3.54
N PRO A 25 0.84 -22.57 2.74
CA PRO A 25 0.93 -21.96 1.42
C PRO A 25 -0.28 -22.35 0.58
N LEU A 26 -1.16 -21.38 0.37
CA LEU A 26 -2.39 -21.56 -0.40
C LEU A 26 -1.98 -21.99 -1.81
N ASN A 27 -2.58 -23.06 -2.31
CA ASN A 27 -2.18 -23.67 -3.59
C ASN A 27 -0.70 -24.11 -3.64
N ASN A 28 -0.12 -24.53 -2.49
CA ASN A 28 1.28 -24.97 -2.33
C ASN A 28 2.33 -23.94 -2.74
N GLN A 29 1.98 -22.66 -2.69
CA GLN A 29 2.87 -21.56 -3.06
C GLN A 29 2.77 -20.45 -2.02
N SER A 30 3.87 -19.77 -1.70
CA SER A 30 3.83 -18.56 -0.88
C SER A 30 3.72 -17.30 -1.73
N THR A 31 3.26 -16.20 -1.13
CA THR A 31 3.23 -14.89 -1.81
C THR A 31 4.62 -14.48 -2.32
N SER A 32 5.65 -14.74 -1.51
CA SER A 32 7.04 -14.42 -1.85
C SER A 32 7.58 -15.27 -2.99
N GLU A 33 7.25 -16.56 -3.03
CA GLU A 33 7.64 -17.46 -4.11
C GLU A 33 7.05 -17.01 -5.44
N ILE A 34 5.75 -16.72 -5.48
CA ILE A 34 5.09 -16.20 -6.69
C ILE A 34 5.78 -14.91 -7.14
N SER A 35 5.96 -13.95 -6.23
CA SER A 35 6.58 -12.65 -6.56
C SER A 35 8.03 -12.76 -7.05
N ASN A 36 8.75 -13.82 -6.68
CA ASN A 36 10.14 -14.05 -7.07
C ASN A 36 10.29 -14.91 -8.33
N ARG A 37 9.19 -15.42 -8.92
CA ARG A 37 9.24 -16.16 -10.20
C ARG A 37 9.64 -15.28 -11.37
N LEU A 38 9.21 -14.02 -11.35
CA LEU A 38 9.47 -13.06 -12.39
C LEU A 38 10.45 -12.02 -11.88
N ASP A 39 11.51 -11.77 -12.65
CA ASP A 39 12.52 -10.77 -12.31
C ASP A 39 12.02 -9.36 -12.65
N ILE A 40 11.31 -8.77 -11.70
CA ILE A 40 10.79 -7.41 -11.78
C ILE A 40 11.61 -6.56 -10.82
N LEU A 41 12.40 -5.63 -11.37
CA LEU A 41 13.30 -4.79 -10.58
C LEU A 41 12.56 -3.97 -9.52
N LEU A 42 11.29 -3.62 -9.75
CA LEU A 42 10.45 -2.88 -8.81
C LEU A 42 10.00 -3.71 -7.58
N THR A 43 10.16 -5.03 -7.60
CA THR A 43 9.85 -5.88 -6.44
C THR A 43 10.89 -5.63 -5.35
N PRO A 44 10.50 -5.19 -4.13
CA PRO A 44 11.46 -4.89 -3.07
C PRO A 44 12.08 -6.15 -2.44
N ALA A 45 13.15 -5.96 -1.68
CA ALA A 45 13.70 -7.00 -0.81
C ALA A 45 12.65 -7.55 0.19
N GLY A 46 12.76 -8.83 0.55
CA GLY A 46 11.75 -9.55 1.34
C GLY A 46 11.40 -8.89 2.69
N TYR A 47 12.36 -8.25 3.37
CA TYR A 47 12.11 -7.59 4.65
C TYR A 47 11.14 -6.39 4.53
N VAL A 48 10.99 -5.79 3.35
CA VAL A 48 10.10 -4.64 3.11
C VAL A 48 8.64 -5.00 3.38
N PHE A 49 8.27 -6.27 3.13
CA PHE A 49 6.93 -6.79 3.38
C PHE A 49 6.57 -6.80 4.88
N SER A 50 7.52 -6.60 5.80
CA SER A 50 7.23 -6.42 7.24
C SER A 50 6.37 -5.18 7.52
N ILE A 51 6.22 -4.27 6.57
CA ILE A 51 5.25 -3.16 6.63
C ILE A 51 3.81 -3.64 6.88
N TRP A 52 3.46 -4.86 6.45
CA TRP A 52 2.15 -5.44 6.75
C TRP A 52 1.91 -5.59 8.25
N SER A 53 2.93 -5.96 9.04
CA SER A 53 2.82 -6.03 10.49
C SER A 53 2.48 -4.66 11.10
N LEU A 54 3.09 -3.57 10.59
CA LEU A 54 2.77 -2.21 11.00
C LEU A 54 1.34 -1.82 10.60
N ILE A 55 0.91 -2.15 9.38
CA ILE A 55 -0.45 -1.90 8.90
C ILE A 55 -1.47 -2.62 9.79
N TYR A 56 -1.26 -3.90 10.08
CA TYR A 56 -2.15 -4.68 10.94
C TYR A 56 -2.22 -4.12 12.36
N LEU A 57 -1.08 -3.75 12.94
CA LEU A 57 -1.05 -3.12 14.26
C LEU A 57 -1.89 -1.83 14.28
N LEU A 58 -1.70 -0.95 13.30
CA LEU A 58 -2.42 0.32 13.22
C LEU A 58 -3.93 0.13 12.97
N LEU A 59 -4.30 -0.83 12.13
CA LEU A 59 -5.72 -1.18 11.90
C LEU A 59 -6.35 -1.77 13.16
N GLY A 60 -5.63 -2.62 13.88
CA GLY A 60 -6.07 -3.14 15.19
C GLY A 60 -6.30 -2.00 16.19
N VAL A 61 -5.34 -1.08 16.32
CA VAL A 61 -5.48 0.12 17.16
C VAL A 61 -6.70 0.96 16.75
N TRP A 62 -6.93 1.13 15.45
CA TRP A 62 -8.10 1.87 14.95
C TRP A 62 -9.43 1.23 15.36
N ILE A 63 -9.53 -0.10 15.27
CA ILE A 63 -10.71 -0.87 15.72
C ILE A 63 -10.88 -0.77 17.24
N LEU A 64 -9.80 -0.90 18.02
CA LEU A 64 -9.85 -0.78 19.48
C LEU A 64 -10.35 0.60 19.92
N ARG A 65 -9.94 1.67 19.21
CA ARG A 65 -10.43 3.04 19.46
C ARG A 65 -11.92 3.22 19.18
N MET A 66 -12.55 2.29 18.45
CA MET A 66 -13.99 2.24 18.21
C MET A 66 -14.76 1.52 19.33
N ILE A 67 -14.11 0.88 20.32
CA ILE A 67 -14.84 0.17 21.40
C ILE A 67 -15.75 1.11 22.23
N PRO A 68 -15.27 2.28 22.72
CA PRO A 68 -16.09 3.17 23.52
C PRO A 68 -17.29 3.71 22.74
N LYS A 69 -18.47 3.77 23.38
CA LYS A 69 -19.71 4.27 22.74
C LYS A 69 -19.55 5.70 22.20
N SER A 70 -18.92 6.57 22.99
CA SER A 70 -18.64 7.96 22.61
C SER A 70 -17.78 8.09 21.35
N ARG A 71 -16.94 7.09 21.06
CA ARG A 71 -16.09 7.05 19.86
C ARG A 71 -16.84 6.44 18.68
N ARG A 72 -17.47 5.27 18.86
CA ARG A 72 -18.10 4.53 17.76
C ARG A 72 -19.24 5.28 17.08
N GLU A 73 -19.87 6.23 17.78
CA GLU A 73 -20.96 7.05 17.24
C GLU A 73 -20.46 8.27 16.46
N LEU A 74 -19.14 8.54 16.44
CA LEU A 74 -18.57 9.62 15.66
C LEU A 74 -18.76 9.38 14.14
N PRO A 75 -18.97 10.45 13.35
CA PRO A 75 -19.08 10.38 11.90
C PRO A 75 -17.92 9.63 11.23
N LEU A 76 -16.71 9.75 11.79
CA LEU A 76 -15.52 9.03 11.35
C LEU A 76 -15.81 7.54 11.19
N TYR A 77 -16.24 6.85 12.26
CA TYR A 77 -16.47 5.41 12.22
C TYR A 77 -17.75 5.04 11.48
N GLN A 78 -18.79 5.87 11.61
CA GLN A 78 -20.07 5.60 10.96
C GLN A 78 -19.97 5.62 9.43
N ASN A 79 -19.18 6.54 8.87
CA ASN A 79 -19.07 6.73 7.42
C ASN A 79 -17.98 5.85 6.78
N THR A 80 -17.07 5.31 7.58
CA THR A 80 -15.89 4.58 7.08
C THR A 80 -15.99 3.07 7.24
N SER A 81 -16.79 2.55 8.17
CA SER A 81 -16.94 1.10 8.39
C SER A 81 -17.23 0.30 7.12
N GLY A 82 -18.14 0.77 6.26
CA GLY A 82 -18.46 0.05 5.01
C GLY A 82 -17.27 -0.05 4.06
N LEU A 83 -16.54 1.05 3.88
CA LEU A 83 -15.32 1.08 3.06
C LEU A 83 -14.20 0.25 3.68
N PHE A 84 -14.07 0.25 5.00
CA PHE A 84 -13.11 -0.57 5.71
C PHE A 84 -13.38 -2.08 5.52
N ILE A 85 -14.64 -2.51 5.68
CA ILE A 85 -15.04 -3.91 5.45
C ILE A 85 -14.77 -4.30 3.99
N LEU A 86 -15.14 -3.46 3.02
CA LEU A 86 -14.86 -3.71 1.61
C LEU A 86 -13.35 -3.84 1.34
N SER A 87 -12.51 -2.98 1.96
CA SER A 87 -11.05 -3.09 1.84
C SER A 87 -10.51 -4.40 2.40
N CYS A 88 -11.11 -4.93 3.47
CA CYS A 88 -10.73 -6.22 4.06
C CYS A 88 -11.11 -7.39 3.14
N LEU A 89 -12.30 -7.35 2.55
CA LEU A 89 -12.76 -8.36 1.61
C LEU A 89 -11.92 -8.36 0.33
N LEU A 90 -11.61 -7.19 -0.21
CA LEU A 90 -10.75 -7.06 -1.40
C LEU A 90 -9.30 -7.50 -1.12
N ASN A 91 -8.75 -7.19 0.05
CA ASN A 91 -7.43 -7.68 0.45
C ASN A 91 -7.40 -9.22 0.53
N SER A 92 -8.38 -9.80 1.23
CA SER A 92 -8.51 -11.25 1.37
C SER A 92 -8.75 -11.94 0.04
N GLY A 93 -9.59 -11.35 -0.82
CA GLY A 93 -9.85 -11.82 -2.18
C GLY A 93 -8.61 -11.73 -3.07
N TRP A 94 -7.81 -10.67 -2.93
CA TRP A 94 -6.55 -10.52 -3.66
C TRP A 94 -5.58 -11.67 -3.35
N ILE A 95 -5.43 -12.02 -2.06
CA ILE A 95 -4.60 -13.15 -1.62
C ILE A 95 -5.05 -14.44 -2.33
N LEU A 96 -6.35 -14.74 -2.35
CA LEU A 96 -6.88 -15.94 -3.02
C LEU A 96 -6.53 -15.93 -4.52
N VAL A 97 -6.92 -14.89 -5.26
CA VAL A 97 -6.71 -14.87 -6.71
C VAL A 97 -5.22 -14.87 -7.08
N TRP A 98 -4.37 -14.26 -6.25
CA TRP A 98 -2.91 -14.27 -6.41
C TRP A 98 -2.32 -15.69 -6.27
N HIS A 99 -2.71 -16.42 -5.22
CA HIS A 99 -2.16 -17.77 -4.97
C HIS A 99 -2.65 -18.82 -5.97
N TYR A 100 -3.83 -18.61 -6.55
CA TYR A 100 -4.34 -19.44 -7.65
C TYR A 100 -3.86 -18.97 -9.03
N ASN A 101 -2.90 -18.04 -9.10
CA ASN A 101 -2.28 -17.52 -10.32
C ASN A 101 -3.25 -16.85 -11.31
N TYR A 102 -4.40 -16.34 -10.84
CA TYR A 102 -5.33 -15.54 -11.65
C TYR A 102 -4.85 -14.08 -11.73
N PHE A 103 -3.69 -13.84 -12.34
CA PHE A 103 -2.99 -12.56 -12.25
C PHE A 103 -3.76 -11.38 -12.84
N LEU A 104 -4.45 -11.55 -13.98
CA LEU A 104 -5.31 -10.50 -14.55
C LEU A 104 -6.43 -10.11 -13.57
N VAL A 105 -7.06 -11.10 -12.93
CA VAL A 105 -8.11 -10.86 -11.93
C VAL A 105 -7.50 -10.16 -10.71
N SER A 106 -6.29 -10.54 -10.31
CA SER A 106 -5.55 -9.88 -9.22
C SER A 106 -5.36 -8.39 -9.47
N VAL A 107 -5.08 -7.98 -10.72
CA VAL A 107 -4.96 -6.56 -11.10
C VAL A 107 -6.27 -5.82 -10.89
N PHE A 108 -7.40 -6.36 -11.33
CA PHE A 108 -8.70 -5.73 -11.13
C PHE A 108 -9.08 -5.64 -9.64
N VAL A 109 -8.80 -6.69 -8.85
CA VAL A 109 -9.04 -6.68 -7.40
C VAL A 109 -8.13 -5.66 -6.71
N MET A 110 -6.86 -5.57 -7.10
CA MET A 110 -5.90 -4.60 -6.56
C MET A 110 -6.28 -3.15 -6.88
N ILE A 111 -6.77 -2.87 -8.10
CA ILE A 111 -7.34 -1.56 -8.46
C ILE A 111 -8.57 -1.26 -7.61
N GLY A 112 -9.47 -2.22 -7.43
CA GLY A 112 -10.63 -2.08 -6.55
C GLY A 112 -10.22 -1.75 -5.11
N LEU A 113 -9.20 -2.43 -4.58
CA LEU A 113 -8.65 -2.19 -3.25
C LEU A 113 -8.04 -0.79 -3.14
N PHE A 114 -7.24 -0.38 -4.14
CA PHE A 114 -6.64 0.95 -4.21
C PHE A 114 -7.71 2.06 -4.20
N LEU A 115 -8.76 1.94 -5.03
CA LEU A 115 -9.85 2.90 -5.09
C LEU A 115 -10.67 2.94 -3.80
N THR A 116 -10.87 1.77 -3.17
CA THR A 116 -11.54 1.65 -1.87
C THR A 116 -10.74 2.36 -0.78
N LEU A 117 -9.42 2.14 -0.73
CA LEU A 117 -8.54 2.81 0.22
C LEU A 117 -8.43 4.31 -0.03
N ALA A 118 -8.40 4.75 -1.28
CA ALA A 118 -8.43 6.17 -1.62
C ALA A 118 -9.73 6.83 -1.12
N SER A 119 -10.86 6.14 -1.26
CA SER A 119 -12.17 6.60 -0.77
C SER A 119 -12.22 6.61 0.76
N LEU A 120 -11.72 5.55 1.40
CA LEU A 120 -11.64 5.42 2.85
C LEU A 120 -10.76 6.51 3.46
N TYR A 121 -9.58 6.73 2.90
CA TYR A 121 -8.64 7.79 3.24
C TYR A 121 -9.32 9.17 3.20
N ARG A 122 -10.00 9.50 2.10
CA ARG A 122 -10.70 10.78 1.93
C ARG A 122 -11.85 10.92 2.95
N ALA A 123 -12.60 9.84 3.19
CA ALA A 123 -13.70 9.84 4.15
C ALA A 123 -13.21 10.09 5.58
N VAL A 124 -12.15 9.41 6.01
CA VAL A 124 -11.52 9.64 7.32
C VAL A 124 -11.04 11.08 7.44
N LYS A 125 -10.33 11.57 6.43
CA LYS A 125 -9.73 12.90 6.45
C LYS A 125 -10.74 14.05 6.52
N ARG A 126 -11.92 13.89 5.94
CA ARG A 126 -13.02 14.89 6.02
C ARG A 126 -13.54 15.11 7.44
N THR A 127 -13.16 14.25 8.39
CA THR A 127 -13.63 14.34 9.79
C THR A 127 -12.64 15.01 10.74
N ASP A 128 -11.59 15.66 10.20
CA ASP A 128 -10.47 16.22 10.97
C ASP A 128 -9.89 15.19 11.98
N PRO A 129 -9.40 14.05 11.47
CA PRO A 129 -9.07 12.89 12.30
C PRO A 129 -7.84 13.16 13.16
N ALA A 130 -7.80 12.56 14.35
CA ALA A 130 -6.56 12.45 15.10
C ALA A 130 -5.53 11.62 14.31
N LEU A 131 -4.24 11.83 14.57
CA LEU A 131 -3.16 11.12 13.87
C LEU A 131 -3.34 9.60 13.86
N LEU A 132 -3.70 9.02 15.01
CA LEU A 132 -3.93 7.57 15.14
C LEU A 132 -5.17 7.06 14.38
N ASP A 133 -6.10 7.94 14.03
CA ASP A 133 -7.25 7.57 13.21
C ASP A 133 -6.93 7.68 11.70
N MET A 134 -5.94 8.49 11.34
CA MET A 134 -5.48 8.72 9.96
C MET A 134 -4.35 7.80 9.53
N ALA A 135 -3.38 7.56 10.42
CA ALA A 135 -2.17 6.80 10.17
C ALA A 135 -2.38 5.41 9.53
N PRO A 136 -3.28 4.54 10.03
CA PRO A 136 -3.52 3.22 9.41
C PRO A 136 -3.84 3.34 7.93
N PHE A 137 -4.73 4.26 7.56
CA PHE A 137 -5.21 4.37 6.18
C PHE A 137 -4.24 5.13 5.30
N SER A 138 -3.46 6.07 5.85
CA SER A 138 -2.38 6.73 5.13
C SER A 138 -1.27 5.74 4.75
N ILE A 139 -0.80 4.95 5.71
CA ILE A 139 0.27 3.96 5.50
C ILE A 139 -0.23 2.82 4.60
N TYR A 140 -1.45 2.31 4.85
CA TYR A 140 -2.01 1.23 4.05
C TYR A 140 -2.27 1.66 2.60
N PHE A 141 -2.80 2.87 2.40
CA PHE A 141 -2.98 3.41 1.05
C PHE A 141 -1.64 3.61 0.34
N GLY A 142 -0.61 4.11 1.04
CA GLY A 142 0.75 4.24 0.50
C GLY A 142 1.30 2.90 0.02
N TRP A 143 1.16 1.86 0.83
CA TRP A 143 1.64 0.52 0.49
C TRP A 143 0.94 -0.07 -0.73
N ILE A 144 -0.41 -0.01 -0.77
CA ILE A 144 -1.19 -0.52 -1.90
C ILE A 144 -0.91 0.25 -3.19
N SER A 145 -0.51 1.53 -3.11
CA SER A 145 -0.12 2.31 -4.30
C SER A 145 1.09 1.70 -5.01
N ILE A 146 2.08 1.21 -4.26
CA ILE A 146 3.29 0.56 -4.79
C ILE A 146 2.96 -0.86 -5.23
N ALA A 147 2.22 -1.60 -4.39
CA ALA A 147 1.81 -2.96 -4.69
C ALA A 147 0.97 -3.03 -5.97
N MET A 148 0.13 -2.04 -6.25
CA MET A 148 -0.63 -1.94 -7.49
C MET A 148 0.28 -1.83 -8.73
N ILE A 149 1.31 -1.00 -8.68
CA ILE A 149 2.25 -0.84 -9.80
C ILE A 149 3.00 -2.17 -10.03
N VAL A 150 3.51 -2.78 -8.96
CA VAL A 150 4.21 -4.08 -9.05
C VAL A 150 3.28 -5.18 -9.57
N ASN A 151 2.02 -5.22 -9.12
CA ASN A 151 1.04 -6.22 -9.53
C ASN A 151 0.66 -6.11 -11.02
N ILE A 152 0.55 -4.87 -11.54
CA ILE A 152 0.35 -4.62 -12.98
C ILE A 152 1.58 -5.06 -13.79
N LEU A 153 2.78 -4.65 -13.36
CA LEU A 153 4.03 -5.06 -14.03
C LEU A 153 4.19 -6.58 -14.03
N TYR A 154 3.83 -7.24 -12.93
CA TYR A 154 3.86 -8.69 -12.82
C TYR A 154 2.95 -9.35 -13.87
N TYR A 155 1.70 -8.94 -13.95
CA TYR A 155 0.79 -9.49 -14.95
C TYR A 155 1.28 -9.29 -16.39
N PHE A 156 1.79 -8.10 -16.72
CA PHE A 156 2.32 -7.85 -18.07
C PHE A 156 3.61 -8.61 -18.37
N THR A 157 4.42 -8.89 -17.36
CA THR A 157 5.61 -9.74 -17.51
C THR A 157 5.19 -11.21 -17.69
N ASP A 158 4.21 -11.68 -16.91
CA ASP A 158 3.69 -13.05 -16.95
C ASP A 158 3.14 -13.44 -18.32
N ILE A 159 2.41 -12.53 -18.99
CA ILE A 159 1.89 -12.77 -20.35
C ILE A 159 2.91 -12.49 -21.46
N GLY A 160 4.15 -12.13 -21.12
CA GLY A 160 5.22 -11.84 -22.08
C GLY A 160 5.11 -10.49 -22.81
N LEU A 161 4.23 -9.59 -22.35
CA LEU A 161 4.10 -8.25 -22.94
C LEU A 161 5.28 -7.34 -22.57
N ILE A 162 5.77 -7.49 -21.34
CA ILE A 162 7.01 -6.87 -20.87
C ILE A 162 8.08 -7.95 -20.87
N GLY A 163 9.00 -7.88 -21.83
CA GLY A 163 10.11 -8.82 -21.93
C GLY A 163 11.22 -8.55 -20.90
N GLU A 164 12.11 -9.53 -20.76
CA GLU A 164 13.30 -9.43 -19.90
C GLU A 164 14.33 -8.40 -20.43
N GLY A 165 15.35 -8.10 -19.63
CA GLY A 165 16.46 -7.24 -20.04
C GLY A 165 16.09 -5.75 -20.15
N SER A 166 16.38 -5.12 -21.30
CA SER A 166 16.25 -3.67 -21.48
C SER A 166 14.79 -3.20 -21.48
N ALA A 167 13.87 -4.00 -22.03
CA ALA A 167 12.44 -3.70 -22.03
C ALA A 167 11.86 -3.70 -20.60
N GLY A 168 12.12 -4.75 -19.81
CA GLY A 168 11.70 -4.83 -18.40
C GLY A 168 12.31 -3.73 -17.53
N SER A 169 13.56 -3.34 -17.82
CA SER A 169 14.22 -2.22 -17.15
C SER A 169 13.49 -0.90 -17.41
N PHE A 170 13.11 -0.60 -18.65
CA PHE A 170 12.38 0.62 -19.02
C PHE A 170 11.07 0.76 -18.22
N TRP A 171 10.27 -0.31 -18.15
CA TRP A 171 9.02 -0.31 -17.39
C TRP A 171 9.22 -0.18 -15.88
N SER A 172 10.29 -0.76 -15.35
CA SER A 172 10.65 -0.62 -13.93
C SER A 172 11.05 0.82 -13.58
N TYR A 173 11.82 1.51 -14.44
CA TYR A 173 12.10 2.94 -14.27
C TYR A 173 10.83 3.78 -14.36
N GLY A 174 9.95 3.47 -15.32
CA GLY A 174 8.62 4.08 -15.41
C GLY A 174 7.80 3.90 -14.13
N GLY A 175 7.82 2.69 -13.56
CA GLY A 175 7.17 2.37 -12.29
C GLY A 175 7.70 3.20 -11.11
N LEU A 176 9.03 3.34 -10.98
CA LEU A 176 9.65 4.21 -9.97
C LEU A 176 9.21 5.67 -10.13
N LEU A 177 9.18 6.17 -11.37
CA LEU A 177 8.75 7.54 -11.65
C LEU A 177 7.28 7.76 -11.28
N ILE A 178 6.39 6.85 -11.70
CA ILE A 178 4.96 6.92 -11.36
C ILE A 178 4.77 6.89 -9.84
N ALA A 179 5.45 5.96 -9.15
CA ALA A 179 5.39 5.87 -7.69
C ALA A 179 5.89 7.15 -7.01
N THR A 180 6.97 7.75 -7.52
CA THR A 180 7.49 9.04 -7.03
C THR A 180 6.48 10.15 -7.19
N VAL A 181 5.87 10.27 -8.38
CA VAL A 181 4.84 11.28 -8.67
C VAL A 181 3.66 11.10 -7.72
N LEU A 182 3.19 9.86 -7.49
CA LEU A 182 2.11 9.60 -6.53
C LEU A 182 2.48 10.05 -5.11
N ALA A 183 3.67 9.71 -4.63
CA ALA A 183 4.15 10.12 -3.31
C ALA A 183 4.14 11.65 -3.15
N ILE A 184 4.66 12.37 -4.16
CA ILE A 184 4.72 13.84 -4.15
C ILE A 184 3.32 14.46 -4.26
N VAL A 185 2.47 13.97 -5.18
CA VAL A 185 1.11 14.50 -5.38
C VAL A 185 0.28 14.35 -4.11
N VAL A 186 0.31 13.17 -3.47
CA VAL A 186 -0.43 12.97 -2.21
C VAL A 186 0.20 13.84 -1.12
N ARG A 187 1.52 13.89 -0.99
CA ARG A 187 2.16 14.79 -0.01
C ARG A 187 1.73 16.25 -0.17
N VAL A 188 1.73 16.78 -1.39
CA VAL A 188 1.46 18.20 -1.67
C VAL A 188 -0.05 18.50 -1.58
N SER A 189 -0.89 17.72 -2.25
CA SER A 189 -2.34 17.95 -2.30
C SER A 189 -3.03 17.58 -0.99
N GLN A 190 -2.57 16.51 -0.33
CA GLN A 190 -3.16 16.00 0.89
C GLN A 190 -2.40 16.45 2.14
N LYS A 191 -1.22 17.06 2.05
CA LYS A 191 -0.44 17.47 3.24
C LYS A 191 -0.20 16.30 4.21
N ASP A 192 -0.10 15.10 3.65
CA ASP A 192 0.10 13.87 4.40
C ASP A 192 1.57 13.50 4.36
N TRP A 193 2.17 13.39 5.54
CA TRP A 193 3.58 13.06 5.67
C TRP A 193 3.82 11.56 5.90
N LEU A 194 2.80 10.79 6.29
CA LEU A 194 2.92 9.35 6.52
C LEU A 194 2.91 8.58 5.20
N TYR A 195 2.01 8.94 4.29
CA TYR A 195 1.89 8.31 2.97
C TYR A 195 3.23 8.24 2.20
N PRO A 196 3.98 9.33 1.98
CA PRO A 196 5.25 9.27 1.25
C PRO A 196 6.36 8.50 1.97
N LEU A 197 6.33 8.35 3.30
CA LEU A 197 7.33 7.55 4.03
C LEU A 197 7.26 6.07 3.68
N VAL A 198 6.08 5.58 3.26
CA VAL A 198 5.94 4.21 2.75
C VAL A 198 6.71 4.02 1.45
N PHE A 199 6.77 5.04 0.60
CA PHE A 199 7.54 5.02 -0.64
C PHE A 199 9.03 5.06 -0.35
N VAL A 200 9.47 5.86 0.63
CA VAL A 200 10.86 5.85 1.08
C VAL A 200 11.27 4.45 1.55
N TRP A 201 10.46 3.83 2.42
CA TRP A 201 10.68 2.47 2.91
C TRP A 201 10.81 1.45 1.77
N ALA A 202 9.86 1.47 0.83
CA ALA A 202 9.85 0.56 -0.31
C ALA A 202 11.04 0.80 -1.24
N PHE A 203 11.35 2.05 -1.58
CA PHE A 203 12.42 2.39 -2.51
C PHE A 203 13.80 2.02 -1.96
N VAL A 204 14.02 2.16 -0.65
CA VAL A 204 15.25 1.68 -0.01
C VAL A 204 15.39 0.17 -0.21
N GLY A 205 14.34 -0.62 0.02
CA GLY A 205 14.44 -2.06 -0.19
C GLY A 205 14.44 -2.51 -1.65
N ILE A 206 13.86 -1.73 -2.56
CA ILE A 206 14.04 -1.90 -4.01
C ILE A 206 15.51 -1.68 -4.37
N GLY A 207 16.12 -0.59 -3.87
CA GLY A 207 17.54 -0.33 -4.08
C GLY A 207 18.42 -1.45 -3.53
N MET A 208 18.14 -1.93 -2.32
CA MET A 208 18.91 -3.00 -1.69
C MET A 208 18.85 -4.31 -2.47
N LYS A 209 17.67 -4.69 -2.97
CA LYS A 209 17.53 -5.93 -3.76
C LYS A 209 18.36 -5.89 -5.05
N ASN A 210 18.49 -4.71 -5.65
CA ASN A 210 19.05 -4.54 -6.98
C ASN A 210 20.51 -4.06 -6.98
N LEU A 211 21.15 -3.87 -5.82
CA LEU A 211 22.45 -3.21 -5.72
C LEU A 211 23.56 -3.98 -6.47
N ASP A 212 23.60 -5.30 -6.30
CA ASP A 212 24.68 -6.14 -6.85
C ASP A 212 24.52 -6.38 -8.36
N ALA A 213 23.30 -6.64 -8.83
CA ALA A 213 23.01 -6.99 -10.22
C ALA A 213 22.66 -5.78 -11.11
N HIS A 214 22.04 -4.74 -10.55
CA HIS A 214 21.49 -3.59 -11.29
C HIS A 214 21.78 -2.26 -10.58
N GLY A 215 23.07 -2.00 -10.30
CA GLY A 215 23.52 -0.83 -9.51
C GLY A 215 22.95 0.52 -9.96
N ALA A 216 22.86 0.79 -11.27
CA ALA A 216 22.25 2.04 -11.78
C ALA A 216 20.78 2.19 -11.38
N PHE A 217 20.00 1.11 -11.43
CA PHE A 217 18.61 1.09 -11.00
C PHE A 217 18.52 1.28 -9.48
N ALA A 218 19.39 0.61 -8.72
CA ALA A 218 19.45 0.74 -7.27
C ALA A 218 19.75 2.18 -6.82
N TYR A 219 20.77 2.83 -7.39
CA TYR A 219 21.09 4.23 -7.10
C TYR A 219 19.97 5.19 -7.48
N THR A 220 19.24 4.89 -8.57
CA THR A 220 18.05 5.67 -8.94
C THR A 220 16.96 5.54 -7.88
N ALA A 221 16.66 4.33 -7.42
CA ALA A 221 15.70 4.09 -6.35
C ALA A 221 16.09 4.82 -5.05
N TYR A 222 17.35 4.76 -4.62
CA TYR A 222 17.84 5.48 -3.46
C TYR A 222 17.75 7.00 -3.62
N THR A 223 18.13 7.52 -4.78
CA THR A 223 18.06 8.96 -5.06
C THR A 223 16.62 9.45 -4.98
N LEU A 224 15.67 8.73 -5.58
CA LEU A 224 14.26 9.08 -5.50
C LEU A 224 13.70 8.95 -4.07
N ALA A 225 14.16 7.96 -3.29
CA ALA A 225 13.80 7.85 -1.87
C ALA A 225 14.25 9.09 -1.07
N ILE A 226 15.48 9.56 -1.32
CA ILE A 226 16.02 10.78 -0.70
C ILE A 226 15.20 12.00 -1.14
N VAL A 227 14.90 12.15 -2.43
CA VAL A 227 14.07 13.25 -2.95
C VAL A 227 12.69 13.27 -2.27
N ILE A 228 12.02 12.12 -2.20
CA ILE A 228 10.72 11.99 -1.52
C ILE A 228 10.85 12.36 -0.04
N LEU A 229 11.90 11.90 0.64
CA LEU A 229 12.15 12.21 2.05
C LEU A 229 12.39 13.71 2.27
N LEU A 230 13.23 14.35 1.45
CA LEU A 230 13.51 15.77 1.55
C LEU A 230 12.25 16.61 1.31
N ILE A 231 11.46 16.29 0.28
CA ILE A 231 10.16 16.95 0.05
C ILE A 231 9.24 16.70 1.26
N THR A 232 9.26 15.51 1.83
CA THR A 232 8.45 15.16 3.01
C THR A 232 8.89 15.90 4.27
N LEU A 233 10.17 16.23 4.44
CA LEU A 233 10.64 16.96 5.63
C LEU A 233 10.53 18.48 5.44
N PHE A 234 10.86 18.98 4.25
CA PHE A 234 11.05 20.42 4.00
C PHE A 234 9.88 21.10 3.32
N TYR A 235 8.88 20.37 2.81
CA TYR A 235 7.64 20.99 2.34
C TYR A 235 6.88 21.61 3.52
N ARG A 236 7.20 22.87 3.81
CA ARG A 236 6.54 23.72 4.79
C ARG A 236 5.37 24.44 4.12
N LYS A 237 4.28 24.57 4.88
CA LYS A 237 3.11 25.40 4.55
C LYS A 237 3.61 26.82 4.24
N THR A 238 3.60 27.23 2.98
CA THR A 238 3.49 28.67 2.68
C THR A 238 2.14 29.10 3.25
N ARG A 239 2.15 29.73 4.44
CA ARG A 239 1.02 30.54 4.88
C ARG A 239 0.91 31.63 3.82
N ILE A 240 -0.12 31.59 2.99
CA ILE A 240 -0.51 32.78 2.22
C ILE A 240 -0.89 33.81 3.28
N PRO A 241 -0.14 34.92 3.44
CA PRO A 241 -0.55 36.01 4.31
C PRO A 241 -1.76 36.67 3.66
N GLY A 242 -2.90 36.65 4.33
CA GLY A 242 -4.09 37.40 3.93
C GLY A 242 -5.05 36.66 2.99
N ARG A 243 -6.14 36.17 3.57
CA ARG A 243 -7.46 36.61 3.12
C ARG A 243 -8.26 37.00 4.38
N PRO A 244 -8.90 38.19 4.39
CA PRO A 244 -9.77 38.61 5.49
C PRO A 244 -10.93 37.64 5.70
#